data_AF-A0A3D0TNW6-F1
#
_entry.id   AF-A0A3D0TNW6-F1
#
_cell.length_a   1.000
_cell.length_b   1.000
_cell.length_c   1.000
_cell.angle_alpha   90.00
_cell.angle_beta   90.00
_cell.angle_gamma   90.00
#
_symmetry.space_group_name_H-M   'P 1'
#
loop_
_entity.id
_entity.type
_entity.pdbx_description
1 polymer ?
#
loop_
_entity_poly.entity_id
_entity_poly.type
_entity_poly.pdbx_seq_one_letter_code
_entity_poly.pdbx_strand_id
1 'polypeptide(L)'
;MADSIETVILGKRDVVERVLLCLLADGHLLIEDVPGVGKTSLAKALAASVATSFGRIQFTPDVLPSDVVGVDVWNEQRSEFEFRAGAIFANIVLVDEINRASPKTQAALLESMQERQVTTDGVTRRLERPFMVIATQNPLEHEGTYPLPESQLDRFMMRISVGYPDTAAALDVLDAHGGMLDDEPAVVPVATAEELTAMTRAVSEVHVAPVLRRYIVALADGTRRHRAIALGMSPRASLNLQRVAQARAASQGRGYVVPDDIKTVADSVMCHRLLLNTNAQLQGMTTHQALAEVLSTVPVPSTEA
;
A
#
# COMPACT_ATOMS: atom_id res chain seq x y z
N MET A 1 7.83 -14.09 8.24
CA MET A 1 7.33 -13.41 7.01
C MET A 1 8.41 -12.51 6.42
N ALA A 2 8.90 -11.48 7.12
CA ALA A 2 9.91 -10.59 6.58
C ALA A 2 11.18 -11.32 6.11
N ASP A 3 11.73 -12.22 6.94
CA ASP A 3 12.91 -13.03 6.59
C ASP A 3 12.70 -13.87 5.30
N SER A 4 11.46 -14.32 5.06
CA SER A 4 11.09 -15.10 3.87
C SER A 4 11.05 -14.24 2.60
N ILE A 5 10.73 -12.95 2.73
CA ILE A 5 10.71 -12.00 1.61
C ILE A 5 12.13 -11.50 1.32
N GLU A 6 12.96 -11.39 2.36
CA GLU A 6 14.36 -10.95 2.25
C GLU A 6 15.27 -11.94 1.54
N THR A 7 14.85 -13.19 1.36
CA THR A 7 15.57 -14.14 0.48
C THR A 7 15.54 -13.71 -0.99
N VAL A 8 14.57 -12.88 -1.37
CA VAL A 8 14.40 -12.35 -2.74
C VAL A 8 14.72 -10.85 -2.79
N ILE A 9 14.34 -10.09 -1.76
CA ILE A 9 14.56 -8.64 -1.69
C ILE A 9 15.68 -8.35 -0.68
N LEU A 10 16.90 -8.26 -1.19
CA LEU A 10 18.10 -8.05 -0.37
C LEU A 10 18.23 -6.60 0.08
N GLY A 11 18.59 -6.40 1.35
CA GLY A 11 18.95 -5.09 1.92
C GLY A 11 17.82 -4.09 2.11
N LYS A 12 16.54 -4.49 2.06
CA LYS A 12 15.39 -3.56 2.17
C LYS A 12 14.40 -3.92 3.28
N ARG A 13 14.91 -4.26 4.47
CA ARG A 13 14.08 -4.63 5.64
C ARG A 13 12.97 -3.63 5.91
N ASP A 14 13.28 -2.34 5.96
CA ASP A 14 12.30 -1.29 6.27
C ASP A 14 11.13 -1.26 5.26
N VAL A 15 11.41 -1.52 3.98
CA VAL A 15 10.39 -1.58 2.92
C VAL A 15 9.50 -2.81 3.13
N VAL A 16 10.12 -3.98 3.36
CA VAL A 16 9.43 -5.24 3.62
C VAL A 16 8.53 -5.12 4.85
N GLU A 17 9.03 -4.53 5.94
CA GLU A 17 8.26 -4.28 7.14
C GLU A 17 7.07 -3.36 6.86
N ARG A 18 7.25 -2.24 6.16
CA ARG A 18 6.12 -1.35 5.80
C ARG A 18 5.06 -2.03 4.94
N VAL A 19 5.46 -2.91 4.02
CA VAL A 19 4.53 -3.70 3.19
C VAL A 19 3.73 -4.66 4.07
N LEU A 20 4.39 -5.38 4.98
CA LEU A 20 3.73 -6.30 5.91
C LEU A 20 2.80 -5.57 6.87
N LEU A 21 3.20 -4.40 7.39
CA LEU A 21 2.33 -3.57 8.23
C LEU A 21 1.07 -3.13 7.48
N CYS A 22 1.21 -2.74 6.20
CA CYS A 22 0.07 -2.38 5.36
C CYS A 22 -0.87 -3.57 5.13
N LEU A 23 -0.32 -4.76 4.86
CA LEU A 23 -1.07 -6.00 4.68
C LEU A 23 -1.83 -6.39 5.95
N LEU A 24 -1.15 -6.40 7.10
CA LEU A 24 -1.74 -6.75 8.40
C LEU A 24 -2.79 -5.74 8.86
N ALA A 25 -2.67 -4.48 8.43
CA ALA A 25 -3.67 -3.43 8.67
C ALA A 25 -4.88 -3.48 7.70
N ASP A 26 -4.94 -4.48 6.81
CA ASP A 26 -5.97 -4.65 5.77
C ASP A 26 -6.01 -3.46 4.78
N GLY A 27 -4.83 -2.96 4.40
CA GLY A 27 -4.65 -1.77 3.56
C GLY A 27 -4.10 -2.03 2.16
N HIS A 28 -4.15 -1.00 1.33
CA HIS A 28 -3.52 -0.97 0.00
C HIS A 28 -2.30 -0.06 0.01
N LEU A 29 -1.29 -0.41 -0.79
CA LEU A 29 0.01 0.26 -0.82
C LEU A 29 0.22 0.97 -2.16
N LEU A 30 0.75 2.19 -2.09
CA LEU A 30 1.26 2.91 -3.25
C LEU A 30 2.79 3.00 -3.17
N ILE A 31 3.47 2.58 -4.23
CA ILE A 31 4.93 2.65 -4.37
C ILE A 31 5.27 3.73 -5.40
N GLU A 32 5.90 4.81 -4.94
CA GLU A 32 6.42 5.89 -5.78
C GLU A 32 7.92 5.74 -5.95
N ASP A 33 8.34 5.23 -7.12
CA ASP A 33 9.76 4.98 -7.35
C ASP A 33 10.05 4.69 -8.83
N VAL A 34 11.32 4.75 -9.22
CA VAL A 34 11.80 4.54 -10.60
C VAL A 34 11.69 3.07 -11.04
N PRO A 35 11.69 2.79 -12.35
CA PRO A 35 11.68 1.41 -12.87
C PRO A 35 12.89 0.59 -12.39
N GLY A 36 12.73 -0.74 -12.31
CA GLY A 36 13.84 -1.67 -12.06
C GLY A 36 14.26 -1.89 -10.59
N VAL A 37 13.53 -1.34 -9.61
CA VAL A 37 13.87 -1.44 -8.17
C VAL A 37 13.36 -2.70 -7.45
N GLY A 38 12.90 -3.71 -8.19
CA GLY A 38 12.45 -4.99 -7.62
C GLY A 38 11.01 -5.02 -7.08
N LYS A 39 10.13 -4.10 -7.51
CA LYS A 39 8.72 -4.02 -7.06
C LYS A 39 7.93 -5.30 -7.37
N THR A 40 8.13 -5.86 -8.57
CA THR A 40 7.48 -7.11 -8.99
C THR A 40 7.92 -8.28 -8.14
N SER A 41 9.23 -8.41 -7.90
CA SER A 41 9.81 -9.44 -7.05
C SER A 41 9.29 -9.33 -5.61
N LEU A 42 9.12 -8.11 -5.08
CA LEU A 42 8.56 -7.87 -3.75
C LEU A 42 7.11 -8.36 -3.65
N ALA A 43 6.26 -8.02 -4.63
CA ALA A 43 4.85 -8.42 -4.61
C ALA A 43 4.68 -9.94 -4.80
N LYS A 44 5.47 -10.57 -5.68
CA LYS A 44 5.50 -12.03 -5.85
C LYS A 44 5.98 -12.74 -4.58
N ALA A 45 7.11 -12.28 -4.01
CA ALA A 45 7.67 -12.87 -2.80
C ALA A 45 6.71 -12.75 -1.60
N LEU A 46 5.98 -11.63 -1.50
CA LEU A 46 4.90 -11.47 -0.53
C LEU A 46 3.81 -12.52 -0.73
N ALA A 47 3.26 -12.64 -1.94
CA ALA A 47 2.18 -13.59 -2.24
C ALA A 47 2.59 -15.04 -1.97
N ALA A 48 3.81 -15.43 -2.37
CA ALA A 48 4.38 -16.74 -2.13
C ALA A 48 4.61 -17.00 -0.62
N SER A 49 5.13 -16.02 0.12
CA SER A 49 5.38 -16.15 1.57
C SER A 49 4.12 -16.43 2.39
N VAL A 50 2.94 -16.03 1.89
CA VAL A 50 1.65 -16.23 2.58
C VAL A 50 0.71 -17.20 1.87
N ALA A 51 1.22 -18.00 0.92
CA ALA A 51 0.44 -18.98 0.14
C ALA A 51 -0.85 -18.40 -0.46
N THR A 52 -0.76 -17.24 -1.10
CA THR A 52 -1.90 -16.55 -1.70
C THR A 52 -1.75 -16.40 -3.22
N SER A 53 -2.87 -16.19 -3.91
CA SER A 53 -2.85 -15.92 -5.35
C SER A 53 -2.24 -14.54 -5.66
N PHE A 54 -1.52 -14.48 -6.78
CA PHE A 54 -0.89 -13.26 -7.29
C PHE A 54 -1.52 -12.85 -8.62
N GLY A 55 -1.92 -11.59 -8.72
CA GLY A 55 -2.39 -10.95 -9.95
C GLY A 55 -1.48 -9.80 -10.33
N ARG A 56 -1.23 -9.61 -11.63
CA ARG A 56 -0.48 -8.47 -12.14
C ARG A 56 -1.27 -7.78 -13.24
N ILE A 57 -1.35 -6.45 -13.17
CA ILE A 57 -1.93 -5.61 -14.21
C ILE A 57 -0.91 -4.55 -14.57
N GLN A 58 -0.53 -4.49 -15.85
CA GLN A 58 0.23 -3.37 -16.38
C GLN A 58 -0.76 -2.32 -16.87
N PHE A 59 -0.72 -1.12 -16.30
CA PHE A 59 -1.55 -0.04 -16.79
C PHE A 59 -0.87 0.61 -18.00
N THR A 60 -1.59 0.59 -19.12
CA THR A 60 -1.24 1.25 -20.37
C THR A 60 -2.40 2.17 -20.78
N PRO A 61 -2.20 3.14 -21.69
CA PRO A 61 -3.25 4.06 -22.09
C PRO A 61 -4.51 3.38 -22.68
N ASP A 62 -4.34 2.18 -23.23
CA ASP A 62 -5.38 1.36 -23.86
C ASP A 62 -6.07 0.37 -22.91
N VAL A 63 -5.57 0.20 -21.67
CA VAL A 63 -6.14 -0.75 -20.72
C VAL A 63 -7.58 -0.37 -20.35
N LEU A 64 -8.50 -1.32 -20.48
CA LEU A 64 -9.92 -1.12 -20.25
C LEU A 64 -10.29 -1.48 -18.81
N PRO A 65 -11.37 -0.91 -18.26
CA PRO A 65 -11.91 -1.33 -16.96
C PRO A 65 -12.15 -2.84 -16.88
N SER A 66 -12.60 -3.47 -17.97
CA SER A 66 -12.84 -4.92 -18.08
C SER A 66 -11.58 -5.76 -17.92
N ASP A 67 -10.39 -5.24 -18.26
CA ASP A 67 -9.14 -5.96 -18.07
C ASP A 67 -8.75 -6.03 -16.58
N VAL A 68 -9.21 -5.04 -15.80
CA VAL A 68 -9.04 -5.00 -14.35
C VAL A 68 -10.08 -5.88 -13.66
N VAL A 69 -11.36 -5.64 -13.94
CA VAL A 69 -12.48 -6.21 -13.18
C VAL A 69 -13.07 -7.49 -13.78
N GLY A 70 -12.68 -7.86 -14.99
CA GLY A 70 -13.23 -8.99 -15.72
C GLY A 70 -14.41 -8.62 -16.62
N VAL A 71 -14.83 -9.60 -17.42
CA VAL A 71 -15.88 -9.46 -18.43
C VAL A 71 -16.60 -10.78 -18.64
N ASP A 72 -17.89 -10.72 -18.95
CA ASP A 72 -18.69 -11.87 -19.35
C ASP A 72 -18.48 -12.14 -20.86
N VAL A 73 -17.94 -13.32 -21.19
CA VAL A 73 -17.61 -13.73 -22.57
C VAL A 73 -18.56 -14.83 -23.01
N TRP A 74 -19.09 -14.74 -24.23
CA TRP A 74 -19.92 -15.80 -24.80
C TRP A 74 -19.10 -17.07 -25.03
N ASN A 75 -19.51 -18.17 -24.39
CA ASN A 75 -18.95 -19.49 -24.60
C ASN A 75 -19.79 -20.24 -25.64
N GLU A 76 -19.30 -20.34 -26.89
CA GLU A 76 -20.03 -20.97 -28.00
C GLU A 76 -20.39 -22.43 -27.74
N GLN A 77 -19.53 -23.19 -27.05
CA GLN A 77 -19.76 -24.62 -26.79
C GLN A 77 -20.93 -24.85 -25.83
N ARG A 78 -21.07 -23.95 -24.85
CA ARG A 78 -22.10 -24.03 -23.80
C ARG A 78 -23.32 -23.15 -24.09
N SER A 79 -23.23 -22.26 -25.08
CA SER A 79 -24.26 -21.26 -25.40
C SER A 79 -24.69 -20.44 -24.18
N GLU A 80 -23.71 -20.06 -23.35
CA GLU A 80 -23.91 -19.26 -22.14
C GLU A 80 -22.82 -18.17 -22.05
N PHE A 81 -23.12 -17.09 -21.33
CA PHE A 81 -22.12 -16.11 -20.92
C PHE A 81 -21.32 -16.64 -19.73
N GLU A 82 -20.00 -16.71 -19.88
CA GLU A 82 -19.06 -17.14 -18.85
C GLU A 82 -18.22 -15.97 -18.38
N PHE A 83 -18.21 -15.74 -17.05
CA PHE A 83 -17.41 -14.68 -16.47
C PHE A 83 -15.93 -15.03 -16.49
N ARG A 84 -15.14 -14.19 -17.18
CA ARG A 84 -13.68 -14.23 -17.09
C ARG A 84 -13.22 -13.20 -16.07
N ALA A 85 -12.76 -13.69 -14.93
CA ALA A 85 -12.24 -12.87 -13.85
C ALA A 85 -11.00 -12.08 -14.29
N GLY A 86 -10.99 -10.78 -13.99
CA GLY A 86 -9.79 -9.96 -14.14
C GLY A 86 -8.78 -10.23 -13.03
N ALA A 87 -7.56 -9.72 -13.17
CA ALA A 87 -6.50 -9.97 -12.19
C ALA A 87 -6.79 -9.39 -10.79
N ILE A 88 -7.78 -8.51 -10.66
CA ILE A 88 -8.22 -7.97 -9.36
C ILE A 88 -8.77 -9.04 -8.40
N PHE A 89 -9.16 -10.22 -8.92
CA PHE A 89 -9.66 -11.33 -8.12
C PHE A 89 -8.57 -12.10 -7.36
N ALA A 90 -7.29 -11.80 -7.61
CA ALA A 90 -6.20 -12.35 -6.81
C ALA A 90 -6.12 -11.69 -5.42
N ASN A 91 -5.50 -12.38 -4.47
CA ASN A 91 -5.30 -11.89 -3.10
C ASN A 91 -4.30 -10.72 -3.06
N ILE A 92 -3.16 -10.86 -3.74
CA ILE A 92 -2.15 -9.82 -3.87
C ILE A 92 -2.10 -9.38 -5.33
N VAL A 93 -2.48 -8.13 -5.58
CA VAL A 93 -2.55 -7.56 -6.93
C VAL A 93 -1.51 -6.46 -7.09
N LEU A 94 -0.54 -6.69 -7.99
CA LEU A 94 0.39 -5.66 -8.42
C LEU A 94 -0.20 -4.87 -9.59
N VAL A 95 -0.32 -3.57 -9.45
CA VAL A 95 -0.72 -2.66 -10.52
C VAL A 95 0.46 -1.78 -10.88
N ASP A 96 1.05 -2.03 -12.04
CA ASP A 96 2.19 -1.26 -12.52
C ASP A 96 1.74 0.00 -13.25
N GLU A 97 2.33 1.15 -12.90
CA GLU A 97 2.13 2.44 -13.56
C GLU A 97 0.67 2.91 -13.57
N ILE A 98 0.05 2.94 -12.38
CA ILE A 98 -1.38 3.31 -12.21
C ILE A 98 -1.74 4.64 -12.88
N ASN A 99 -0.79 5.57 -12.97
CA ASN A 99 -0.93 6.86 -13.63
C ASN A 99 -0.95 6.79 -15.16
N ARG A 100 -0.71 5.66 -15.83
CA ARG A 100 -0.78 5.54 -17.30
C ARG A 100 -2.15 5.16 -17.84
N ALA A 101 -3.03 4.59 -17.01
CA ALA A 101 -4.38 4.25 -17.44
C ALA A 101 -5.33 5.44 -17.40
N SER A 102 -6.40 5.36 -18.20
CA SER A 102 -7.46 6.36 -18.19
C SER A 102 -8.11 6.52 -16.80
N PRO A 103 -8.66 7.71 -16.47
CA PRO A 103 -9.38 7.91 -15.21
C PRO A 103 -10.52 6.91 -14.97
N LYS A 104 -11.14 6.39 -16.03
CA LYS A 104 -12.21 5.39 -15.94
C LYS A 104 -11.67 4.04 -15.45
N THR A 105 -10.49 3.63 -15.94
CA THR A 105 -9.86 2.37 -15.53
C THR A 105 -9.27 2.48 -14.12
N GLN A 106 -8.66 3.62 -13.78
CA GLN A 106 -8.25 3.94 -12.41
C GLN A 106 -9.44 3.86 -11.44
N ALA A 107 -10.58 4.44 -11.81
CA ALA A 107 -11.78 4.39 -10.98
C ALA A 107 -12.27 2.96 -10.73
N ALA A 108 -12.29 2.09 -11.74
CA ALA A 108 -12.69 0.69 -11.59
C ALA A 108 -11.81 -0.09 -10.60
N LEU A 109 -10.49 0.12 -10.64
CA LEU A 109 -9.56 -0.42 -9.66
C LEU A 109 -9.85 0.10 -8.24
N LEU A 110 -9.97 1.42 -8.11
CA LEU A 110 -10.14 2.09 -6.81
C LEU A 110 -11.49 1.80 -6.16
N GLU A 111 -12.54 1.58 -6.95
CA GLU A 111 -13.84 1.10 -6.50
C GLU A 111 -13.74 -0.32 -5.95
N SER A 112 -13.06 -1.21 -6.68
CA SER A 112 -12.82 -2.59 -6.26
C SER A 112 -12.03 -2.65 -4.93
N MET A 113 -11.05 -1.76 -4.76
CA MET A 113 -10.32 -1.58 -3.49
C MET A 113 -11.24 -1.17 -2.34
N GLN A 114 -12.12 -0.21 -2.57
CA GLN A 114 -12.95 0.37 -1.53
C GLN A 114 -14.11 -0.55 -1.12
N GLU A 115 -14.79 -1.15 -2.10
CA GLU A 115 -15.99 -1.95 -1.91
C GLU A 115 -15.67 -3.43 -1.66
N ARG A 116 -14.45 -3.87 -2.01
CA ARG A 116 -14.01 -5.28 -1.93
C ARG A 116 -14.93 -6.24 -2.68
N GLN A 117 -15.53 -5.73 -3.75
CA GLN A 117 -16.39 -6.46 -4.66
C GLN A 117 -16.35 -5.77 -6.01
N VAL A 118 -16.67 -6.54 -7.04
CA VAL A 118 -16.80 -6.09 -8.42
C VAL A 118 -18.23 -6.38 -8.85
N THR A 119 -18.87 -5.42 -9.52
CA THR A 119 -20.18 -5.65 -10.15
C THR A 119 -20.06 -5.48 -11.66
N THR A 120 -20.32 -6.56 -12.39
CA THR A 120 -20.42 -6.56 -13.86
C THR A 120 -21.77 -7.13 -14.26
N ASP A 121 -22.44 -6.51 -15.23
CA ASP A 121 -23.74 -6.95 -15.78
C ASP A 121 -24.80 -7.28 -14.71
N GLY A 122 -24.82 -6.49 -13.63
CA GLY A 122 -25.76 -6.63 -12.51
C GLY A 122 -25.41 -7.74 -11.50
N VAL A 123 -24.33 -8.49 -11.72
CA VAL A 123 -23.86 -9.55 -10.81
C VAL A 123 -22.67 -9.06 -9.98
N THR A 124 -22.88 -8.99 -8.67
CA THR A 124 -21.83 -8.61 -7.71
C THR A 124 -21.04 -9.84 -7.25
N ARG A 125 -19.71 -9.78 -7.39
CA ARG A 125 -18.75 -10.82 -7.00
C ARG A 125 -17.80 -10.24 -5.96
N ARG A 126 -17.69 -10.89 -4.80
CA ARG A 126 -16.80 -10.45 -3.71
C ARG A 126 -15.35 -10.85 -3.98
N LEU A 127 -14.42 -10.00 -3.58
CA LEU A 127 -12.99 -10.30 -3.65
C LEU A 127 -12.59 -11.17 -2.45
N GLU A 128 -11.73 -12.15 -2.70
CA GLU A 128 -11.28 -13.10 -1.69
C GLU A 128 -10.38 -12.42 -0.66
N ARG A 129 -10.52 -12.79 0.62
CA ARG A 129 -9.65 -12.27 1.69
C ARG A 129 -8.51 -13.25 1.95
N PRO A 130 -7.28 -12.77 2.20
CA PRO A 130 -6.85 -11.36 2.26
C PRO A 130 -6.80 -10.72 0.85
N PHE A 131 -7.00 -9.41 0.78
CA PHE A 131 -7.00 -8.65 -0.46
C PHE A 131 -6.16 -7.37 -0.32
N MET A 132 -5.04 -7.30 -1.03
CA MET A 132 -4.13 -6.17 -1.05
C MET A 132 -3.82 -5.78 -2.50
N VAL A 133 -3.85 -4.47 -2.75
CA VAL A 133 -3.38 -3.89 -4.02
C VAL A 133 -2.09 -3.15 -3.72
N ILE A 134 -1.06 -3.45 -4.49
CA ILE A 134 0.21 -2.74 -4.51
C ILE A 134 0.25 -2.01 -5.86
N ALA A 135 -0.05 -0.71 -5.84
CA ALA A 135 0.02 0.12 -7.03
C ALA A 135 1.39 0.80 -7.12
N THR A 136 1.92 0.96 -8.32
CA THR A 136 3.19 1.65 -8.56
C THR A 136 2.95 2.86 -9.47
N GLN A 137 3.68 3.94 -9.23
CA GLN A 137 3.71 5.08 -10.16
C GLN A 137 5.13 5.65 -10.24
N ASN A 138 5.52 6.08 -11.43
CA ASN A 138 6.80 6.73 -11.67
C ASN A 138 6.61 8.26 -11.64
N PRO A 139 7.16 8.97 -10.65
CA PRO A 139 6.98 10.41 -10.53
C PRO A 139 7.68 11.22 -11.62
N LEU A 140 8.62 10.63 -12.37
CA LEU A 140 9.38 11.31 -13.41
C LEU A 140 8.68 11.27 -14.79
N GLU A 141 7.62 10.47 -14.93
CA GLU A 141 6.96 10.23 -16.21
C GLU A 141 5.81 11.24 -16.41
N HIS A 142 6.06 12.24 -17.27
CA HIS A 142 5.13 13.37 -17.49
C HIS A 142 4.32 13.24 -18.79
N GLU A 143 4.77 12.42 -19.74
CA GLU A 143 4.07 12.26 -21.03
C GLU A 143 3.07 11.10 -20.97
N GLY A 144 1.82 11.36 -21.34
CA GLY A 144 0.78 10.34 -21.43
C GLY A 144 0.31 9.79 -20.08
N THR A 145 0.49 10.54 -18.99
CA THR A 145 0.05 10.15 -17.64
C THR A 145 -1.15 10.96 -17.17
N TYR A 146 -2.02 10.29 -16.41
CA TYR A 146 -3.19 10.80 -15.72
C TYR A 146 -2.91 10.74 -14.20
N PRO A 147 -2.52 11.86 -13.57
CA PRO A 147 -2.20 11.86 -12.16
C PRO A 147 -3.45 11.52 -11.33
N LEU A 148 -3.26 10.77 -10.25
CA LEU A 148 -4.32 10.45 -9.30
C LEU A 148 -4.69 11.71 -8.52
N PRO A 149 -5.97 12.15 -8.54
CA PRO A 149 -6.46 13.17 -7.64
C PRO A 149 -6.25 12.79 -6.16
N GLU A 150 -6.18 13.77 -5.28
CA GLU A 150 -5.91 13.57 -3.85
C GLU A 150 -6.98 12.70 -3.17
N SER A 151 -8.24 12.85 -3.62
CA SER A 151 -9.35 12.00 -3.18
C SER A 151 -9.15 10.52 -3.52
N GLN A 152 -8.38 10.22 -4.57
CA GLN A 152 -8.03 8.86 -4.98
C GLN A 152 -6.80 8.36 -4.24
N LEU A 153 -5.76 9.20 -4.08
CA LEU A 153 -4.57 8.89 -3.28
C LEU A 153 -4.93 8.54 -1.84
N ASP A 154 -5.94 9.20 -1.26
CA ASP A 154 -6.42 8.92 0.10
C ASP A 154 -6.94 7.49 0.30
N ARG A 155 -7.29 6.76 -0.78
CA ARG A 155 -7.68 5.33 -0.73
C ARG A 155 -6.51 4.40 -0.47
N PHE A 156 -5.27 4.81 -0.75
CA PHE A 156 -4.08 4.04 -0.40
C PHE A 156 -3.73 4.28 1.07
N MET A 157 -3.62 3.19 1.84
CA MET A 157 -3.34 3.27 3.27
C MET A 157 -1.96 3.88 3.53
N MET A 158 -0.96 3.39 2.81
CA MET A 158 0.42 3.84 2.88
C MET A 158 0.97 4.17 1.50
N ARG A 159 1.88 5.14 1.47
CA ARG A 159 2.77 5.42 0.36
C ARG A 159 4.22 5.23 0.81
N ILE A 160 4.99 4.48 0.03
CA ILE A 160 6.42 4.25 0.30
C ILE A 160 7.25 4.43 -0.97
N SER A 161 8.56 4.58 -0.79
CA SER A 161 9.56 4.49 -1.85
C SER A 161 10.49 3.32 -1.52
N VAL A 162 10.95 2.59 -2.54
CA VAL A 162 11.81 1.40 -2.36
C VAL A 162 13.28 1.79 -2.45
N GLY A 163 13.62 2.75 -3.31
CA GLY A 163 14.97 3.20 -3.63
C GLY A 163 15.80 2.15 -4.38
N TYR A 164 16.95 2.59 -4.89
CA TYR A 164 17.98 1.66 -5.35
C TYR A 164 18.55 0.86 -4.16
N PRO A 165 18.92 -0.42 -4.37
CA PRO A 165 19.67 -1.16 -3.36
C PRO A 165 20.98 -0.42 -3.04
N ASP A 166 21.46 -0.56 -1.81
CA ASP A 166 22.81 -0.10 -1.48
C ASP A 166 23.87 -0.91 -2.23
N THR A 167 25.13 -0.47 -2.19
CA THR A 167 26.21 -1.11 -2.93
C THR A 167 26.38 -2.59 -2.57
N ALA A 168 26.19 -2.95 -1.30
CA ALA A 168 26.33 -4.34 -0.85
C ALA A 168 25.20 -5.21 -1.42
N ALA A 169 23.95 -4.79 -1.26
CA ALA A 169 22.79 -5.46 -1.81
C ALA A 169 22.81 -5.51 -3.35
N ALA A 170 23.33 -4.47 -4.01
CA ALA A 170 23.49 -4.47 -5.47
C ALA A 170 24.50 -5.53 -5.94
N LEU A 171 25.60 -5.72 -5.20
CA LEU A 171 26.56 -6.79 -5.47
C LEU A 171 25.93 -8.16 -5.23
N ASP A 172 25.22 -8.35 -4.13
CA ASP A 172 24.53 -9.62 -3.84
C ASP A 172 23.47 -9.95 -4.90
N VAL A 173 22.76 -8.94 -5.43
CA VAL A 173 21.83 -9.11 -6.56
C VAL A 173 22.57 -9.59 -7.81
N LEU A 174 23.73 -9.03 -8.12
CA LEU A 174 24.54 -9.44 -9.27
C LEU A 174 25.09 -10.87 -9.09
N ASP A 175 25.50 -11.24 -7.88
CA ASP A 175 26.00 -12.57 -7.57
C ASP A 175 24.87 -13.62 -7.62
N ALA A 176 23.68 -13.27 -7.10
CA ALA A 176 22.51 -14.13 -7.12
C ALA A 176 21.92 -14.35 -8.53
N HIS A 177 21.98 -13.33 -9.41
CA HIS A 177 21.43 -13.40 -10.76
C HIS A 177 22.49 -13.67 -11.86
N GLY A 178 23.76 -13.80 -11.46
CA GLY A 178 24.88 -14.09 -12.37
C GLY A 178 24.92 -15.54 -12.90
N GLY A 179 24.13 -16.46 -12.31
CA GLY A 179 24.05 -17.86 -12.68
C GLY A 179 22.62 -18.31 -12.98
N MET A 180 22.28 -18.40 -14.26
CA MET A 180 20.99 -18.89 -14.83
C MET A 180 19.73 -18.09 -14.46
N LEU A 181 18.99 -17.72 -15.52
CA LEU A 181 17.95 -16.69 -15.54
C LEU A 181 16.54 -17.13 -15.09
N ASP A 182 16.34 -18.36 -14.62
CA ASP A 182 14.97 -18.93 -14.52
C ASP A 182 14.56 -19.50 -13.14
N ASP A 183 15.45 -19.58 -12.15
CA ASP A 183 15.08 -20.01 -10.80
C ASP A 183 14.92 -18.79 -9.88
N GLU A 184 13.75 -18.12 -9.94
CA GLU A 184 13.33 -17.26 -8.82
C GLU A 184 13.42 -18.12 -7.55
N PRO A 185 14.16 -17.71 -6.50
CA PRO A 185 14.34 -18.52 -5.30
C PRO A 185 12.96 -18.95 -4.79
N ALA A 186 12.75 -20.26 -4.63
CA ALA A 186 11.48 -20.78 -4.17
C ALA A 186 11.20 -20.28 -2.75
N VAL A 187 10.45 -19.20 -2.65
CA VAL A 187 9.98 -18.66 -1.37
C VAL A 187 9.10 -19.72 -0.73
N VAL A 188 9.56 -20.30 0.37
CA VAL A 188 8.79 -21.29 1.14
C VAL A 188 7.66 -20.54 1.85
N PRO A 189 6.38 -20.93 1.65
CA PRO A 189 5.29 -20.29 2.36
C PRO A 189 5.44 -20.45 3.87
N VAL A 190 5.35 -19.34 4.60
CA VAL A 190 5.47 -19.28 6.06
C VAL A 190 4.14 -18.97 6.76
N ALA A 191 3.10 -18.68 5.99
CA ALA A 191 1.73 -18.53 6.45
C ALA A 191 0.76 -18.85 5.31
N THR A 192 -0.52 -18.98 5.67
CA THR A 192 -1.65 -19.20 4.75
C THR A 192 -2.58 -17.98 4.70
N ALA A 193 -3.46 -17.93 3.70
CA ALA A 193 -4.52 -16.93 3.59
C ALA A 193 -5.43 -16.87 4.84
N GLU A 194 -5.75 -18.04 5.42
CA GLU A 194 -6.58 -18.15 6.62
C GLU A 194 -5.87 -17.59 7.85
N GLU A 195 -4.60 -17.97 8.05
CA GLU A 195 -3.76 -17.44 9.13
C GLU A 195 -3.58 -15.94 9.00
N LEU A 196 -3.34 -15.43 7.79
CA LEU A 196 -3.21 -14.00 7.54
C LEU A 196 -4.52 -13.26 7.86
N THR A 197 -5.67 -13.83 7.51
CA THR A 197 -6.97 -13.28 7.90
C THR A 197 -7.16 -13.26 9.41
N ALA A 198 -6.71 -14.31 10.12
CA ALA A 198 -6.73 -14.34 11.58
C ALA A 198 -5.78 -13.30 12.20
N MET A 199 -4.59 -13.10 11.63
CA MET A 199 -3.64 -12.08 12.06
C MET A 199 -4.21 -10.67 11.89
N THR A 200 -4.83 -10.36 10.75
CA THR A 200 -5.51 -9.07 10.52
C THR A 200 -6.61 -8.81 11.57
N ARG A 201 -7.36 -9.84 11.96
CA ARG A 201 -8.36 -9.72 13.05
C ARG A 201 -7.69 -9.44 14.39
N ALA A 202 -6.67 -10.20 14.76
CA ALA A 202 -5.92 -10.00 16.00
C ALA A 202 -5.29 -8.59 16.07
N VAL A 203 -4.76 -8.07 14.96
CA VAL A 203 -4.25 -6.71 14.85
C VAL A 203 -5.33 -5.67 15.16
N SER A 204 -6.56 -5.88 14.70
CA SER A 204 -7.67 -4.96 14.97
C SER A 204 -8.07 -4.89 16.45
N GLU A 205 -7.75 -5.93 17.22
CA GLU A 205 -8.04 -6.05 18.66
C GLU A 205 -6.96 -5.43 19.55
N VAL A 206 -5.79 -5.07 19.01
CA VAL A 206 -4.70 -4.41 19.74
C VAL A 206 -5.22 -3.14 20.41
N HIS A 207 -4.97 -3.00 21.71
CA HIS A 207 -5.52 -1.89 22.49
C HIS A 207 -4.92 -0.54 22.09
N VAL A 208 -5.79 0.44 21.83
CA VAL A 208 -5.39 1.85 21.63
C VAL A 208 -6.02 2.68 22.73
N ALA A 209 -5.19 3.16 23.65
CA ALA A 209 -5.65 3.96 24.77
C ALA A 209 -6.38 5.23 24.29
N PRO A 210 -7.42 5.71 25.00
CA PRO A 210 -8.15 6.92 24.63
C PRO A 210 -7.24 8.15 24.43
N VAL A 211 -6.15 8.23 25.22
CA VAL A 211 -5.16 9.31 25.12
C VAL A 211 -4.39 9.28 23.78
N LEU A 212 -4.10 8.09 23.24
CA LEU A 212 -3.46 7.94 21.93
C LEU A 212 -4.41 8.24 20.79
N ARG A 213 -5.70 7.92 20.93
CA ARG A 213 -6.73 8.35 19.96
C ARG A 213 -6.83 9.87 19.90
N ARG A 214 -6.82 10.53 21.08
CA ARG A 214 -6.75 12.00 21.16
C ARG A 214 -5.47 12.55 20.53
N TYR A 215 -4.34 11.89 20.72
CA TYR A 215 -3.08 12.27 20.08
C TYR A 215 -3.16 12.17 18.54
N ILE A 216 -3.73 11.09 17.98
CA ILE A 216 -3.96 10.96 16.52
C ILE A 216 -4.84 12.10 15.98
N VAL A 217 -5.91 12.46 16.70
CA VAL A 217 -6.76 13.60 16.33
C VAL A 217 -5.99 14.92 16.42
N ALA A 218 -5.19 15.10 17.47
CA ALA A 218 -4.35 16.28 17.64
C ALA A 218 -3.31 16.43 16.52
N LEU A 219 -2.73 15.32 16.03
CA LEU A 219 -1.87 15.31 14.85
C LEU A 219 -2.64 15.76 13.60
N ALA A 220 -3.84 15.22 13.38
CA ALA A 220 -4.68 15.62 12.26
C ALA A 220 -5.00 17.13 12.31
N ASP A 221 -5.39 17.66 13.46
CA ASP A 221 -5.64 19.09 13.65
C ASP A 221 -4.37 19.94 13.57
N GLY A 222 -3.22 19.39 13.96
CA GLY A 222 -1.91 19.97 13.76
C GLY A 222 -1.62 20.19 12.28
N THR A 223 -1.86 19.18 11.44
CA THR A 223 -1.68 19.32 9.98
C THR A 223 -2.64 20.34 9.36
N ARG A 224 -3.89 20.42 9.82
CA ARG A 224 -4.90 21.36 9.29
C ARG A 224 -4.64 22.81 9.68
N ARG A 225 -3.95 23.04 10.80
CA ARG A 225 -3.58 24.40 11.28
C ARG A 225 -2.16 24.79 10.89
N HIS A 226 -1.41 23.90 10.25
CA HIS A 226 -0.03 24.15 9.89
C HIS A 226 0.04 25.19 8.76
N ARG A 227 0.80 26.26 8.97
CA ARG A 227 0.90 27.41 8.05
C ARG A 227 1.34 27.07 6.62
N ALA A 228 2.05 25.95 6.44
CA ALA A 228 2.56 25.52 5.14
C ALA A 228 1.61 24.55 4.41
N ILE A 229 0.58 24.04 5.08
CA ILE A 229 -0.30 22.99 4.57
C ILE A 229 -1.63 23.64 4.13
N ALA A 230 -1.98 23.48 2.86
CA ALA A 230 -3.26 23.90 2.29
C ALA A 230 -4.37 22.87 2.55
N LEU A 231 -4.05 21.57 2.48
CA LEU A 231 -4.97 20.48 2.79
C LEU A 231 -4.33 19.54 3.81
N GLY A 232 -4.93 19.49 5.00
CA GLY A 232 -4.49 18.62 6.09
C GLY A 232 -5.06 17.21 6.01
N MET A 233 -4.73 16.42 7.02
CA MET A 233 -5.10 15.01 7.15
C MET A 233 -6.62 14.77 7.16
N SER A 234 -7.07 13.77 6.39
CA SER A 234 -8.48 13.33 6.33
C SER A 234 -8.87 12.47 7.56
N PRO A 235 -10.17 12.33 7.90
CA PRO A 235 -10.61 11.37 8.92
C PRO A 235 -10.23 9.92 8.59
N ARG A 236 -10.22 9.55 7.30
CA ARG A 236 -9.78 8.22 6.84
C ARG A 236 -8.32 7.99 7.18
N ALA A 237 -7.48 9.00 6.99
CA ALA A 237 -6.07 8.93 7.37
C ALA A 237 -5.90 8.67 8.87
N SER A 238 -6.78 9.18 9.74
CA SER A 238 -6.70 8.96 11.19
C SER A 238 -6.98 7.52 11.55
N LEU A 239 -7.97 6.92 10.88
CA LEU A 239 -8.28 5.49 11.00
C LEU A 239 -7.11 4.63 10.50
N ASN A 240 -6.55 4.98 9.34
CA ASN A 240 -5.41 4.26 8.75
C ASN A 240 -4.17 4.37 9.65
N LEU A 241 -3.88 5.54 10.20
CA LEU A 241 -2.77 5.75 11.13
C LEU A 241 -2.92 4.86 12.38
N GLN A 242 -4.13 4.78 12.93
CA GLN A 242 -4.41 3.89 14.06
C GLN A 242 -4.19 2.42 13.70
N ARG A 243 -4.73 1.95 12.56
CA ARG A 243 -4.63 0.54 12.14
C ARG A 243 -3.18 0.12 11.88
N VAL A 244 -2.40 0.97 11.21
CA VAL A 244 -0.98 0.70 10.94
C VAL A 244 -0.16 0.74 12.25
N ALA A 245 -0.49 1.64 13.18
CA ALA A 245 0.15 1.64 14.50
C ALA A 245 -0.20 0.38 15.33
N GLN A 246 -1.44 -0.12 15.25
CA GLN A 246 -1.84 -1.40 15.83
C GLN A 246 -1.07 -2.57 15.21
N ALA A 247 -0.93 -2.60 13.88
CA ALA A 247 -0.14 -3.62 13.17
C ALA A 247 1.33 -3.61 13.63
N ARG A 248 1.91 -2.41 13.84
CA ARG A 248 3.29 -2.26 14.32
C ARG A 248 3.46 -2.71 15.77
N ALA A 249 2.52 -2.40 16.65
CA ALA A 249 2.55 -2.90 18.01
C ALA A 249 2.47 -4.44 18.04
N ALA A 250 1.54 -5.02 17.25
CA ALA A 250 1.41 -6.47 17.14
C ALA A 250 2.65 -7.14 16.57
N SER A 251 3.29 -6.54 15.55
CA SER A 251 4.52 -7.09 14.95
C SER A 251 5.70 -7.09 15.92
N GLN A 252 5.64 -6.27 16.97
CA GLN A 252 6.60 -6.24 18.07
C GLN A 252 6.17 -7.10 19.27
N GLY A 253 5.11 -7.91 19.12
CA GLY A 253 4.59 -8.77 20.19
C GLY A 253 3.80 -8.03 21.28
N ARG A 254 3.41 -6.76 21.05
CA ARG A 254 2.66 -5.96 22.02
C ARG A 254 1.17 -5.96 21.72
N GLY A 255 0.35 -6.19 22.75
CA GLY A 255 -1.11 -6.07 22.71
C GLY A 255 -1.65 -4.64 22.88
N TYR A 256 -0.77 -3.63 22.88
CA TYR A 256 -1.13 -2.22 23.02
C TYR A 256 -0.20 -1.31 22.22
N VAL A 257 -0.75 -0.19 21.74
CA VAL A 257 -0.02 0.84 20.99
C VAL A 257 0.71 1.78 21.94
N VAL A 258 1.91 2.23 21.55
CA VAL A 258 2.65 3.33 22.20
C VAL A 258 2.82 4.51 21.24
N PRO A 259 3.16 5.73 21.70
CA PRO A 259 3.33 6.88 20.81
C PRO A 259 4.34 6.68 19.67
N ASP A 260 5.41 5.92 19.91
CA ASP A 260 6.43 5.62 18.90
C ASP A 260 5.87 4.85 17.70
N ASP A 261 4.88 3.97 17.92
CA ASP A 261 4.23 3.22 16.84
C ASP A 261 3.55 4.16 15.85
N ILE A 262 2.89 5.20 16.38
CA ILE A 262 2.19 6.21 15.61
C ILE A 262 3.19 7.08 14.85
N LYS A 263 4.24 7.56 15.53
CA LYS A 263 5.25 8.44 14.92
C LYS A 263 6.00 7.75 13.79
N THR A 264 6.40 6.49 13.98
CA THR A 264 7.21 5.77 12.98
C THR A 264 6.47 5.56 11.65
N VAL A 265 5.16 5.33 11.71
CA VAL A 265 4.34 5.06 10.51
C VAL A 265 3.64 6.30 9.97
N ALA A 266 3.68 7.42 10.69
CA ALA A 266 3.05 8.68 10.32
C ALA A 266 3.48 9.15 8.93
N ASP A 267 4.78 9.09 8.61
CA ASP A 267 5.28 9.54 7.31
C ASP A 267 4.65 8.80 6.14
N SER A 268 4.72 7.46 6.14
CA SER A 268 4.15 6.63 5.09
C SER A 268 2.62 6.69 5.01
N VAL A 269 1.93 7.01 6.11
CA VAL A 269 0.48 7.14 6.11
C VAL A 269 0.05 8.57 5.74
N MET A 270 0.78 9.61 6.11
CA MET A 270 0.25 10.98 6.04
C MET A 270 0.76 11.76 4.84
N CYS A 271 2.01 11.55 4.39
CA CYS A 271 2.66 12.48 3.45
C CYS A 271 1.97 12.62 2.09
N HIS A 272 1.35 11.56 1.55
CA HIS A 272 0.61 11.61 0.26
C HIS A 272 -0.78 12.24 0.36
N ARG A 273 -1.23 12.56 1.57
CA ARG A 273 -2.55 13.15 1.85
C ARG A 273 -2.47 14.64 2.18
N LEU A 274 -1.25 15.17 2.33
CA LEU A 274 -1.00 16.56 2.64
C LEU A 274 -0.73 17.34 1.35
N LEU A 275 -1.42 18.46 1.17
CA LEU A 275 -1.06 19.43 0.14
C LEU A 275 -0.42 20.64 0.78
N LEU A 276 0.74 21.05 0.25
CA LEU A 276 1.37 22.30 0.63
C LEU A 276 0.70 23.47 -0.07
N ASN A 277 0.73 24.65 0.54
CA ASN A 277 0.37 25.88 -0.14
C ASN A 277 1.49 26.35 -1.08
N THR A 278 1.14 27.22 -2.03
CA THR A 278 2.06 27.71 -3.06
C THR A 278 3.30 28.37 -2.48
N ASN A 279 3.18 29.12 -1.37
CA ASN A 279 4.32 29.80 -0.75
C ASN A 279 5.33 28.79 -0.18
N ALA A 280 4.85 27.75 0.52
CA ALA A 280 5.69 26.69 1.04
C ALA A 280 6.39 25.90 -0.09
N GLN A 281 5.69 25.63 -1.18
CA GLN A 281 6.26 24.98 -2.36
C GLN A 281 7.38 25.83 -2.99
N LEU A 282 7.17 27.15 -3.14
CA LEU A 282 8.19 28.07 -3.67
C LEU A 282 9.42 28.17 -2.78
N GLN A 283 9.26 27.96 -1.47
CA GLN A 283 10.36 27.89 -0.50
C GLN A 283 11.07 26.53 -0.48
N GLY A 284 10.68 25.59 -1.34
CA GLY A 284 11.27 24.26 -1.41
C GLY A 284 10.88 23.35 -0.25
N MET A 285 9.84 23.69 0.51
CA MET A 285 9.36 22.85 1.60
C MET A 285 8.73 21.57 1.04
N THR A 286 8.97 20.44 1.70
CA THR A 286 8.35 19.15 1.36
C THR A 286 7.25 18.77 2.37
N THR A 287 6.34 17.89 1.95
CA THR A 287 5.30 17.37 2.85
C THR A 287 5.91 16.60 4.03
N HIS A 288 7.02 15.90 3.80
CA HIS A 288 7.82 15.23 4.82
C HIS A 288 8.34 16.21 5.89
N GLN A 289 8.89 17.36 5.47
CA GLN A 289 9.35 18.40 6.39
C GLN A 289 8.18 19.01 7.19
N ALA A 290 7.08 19.35 6.51
CA ALA A 290 5.90 19.91 7.19
C ALA A 290 5.31 18.91 8.21
N LEU A 291 5.30 17.63 7.88
CA LEU A 291 4.87 16.59 8.80
C LEU A 291 5.82 16.44 9.99
N ALA A 292 7.13 16.49 9.77
CA ALA A 292 8.12 16.44 10.84
C ALA A 292 7.97 17.62 11.83
N GLU A 293 7.66 18.82 11.32
CA GLU A 293 7.31 19.99 12.15
C GLU A 293 6.06 19.72 13.00
N VAL A 294 5.01 19.14 12.41
CA VAL A 294 3.79 18.76 13.15
C VAL A 294 4.08 17.72 14.24
N LEU A 295 4.83 16.65 13.92
CA LEU A 295 5.15 15.57 14.85
C LEU A 295 6.05 16.01 16.02
N SER A 296 6.85 17.06 15.83
CA SER A 296 7.67 17.65 16.89
C SER A 296 6.91 18.68 17.73
N THR A 297 5.93 19.38 17.15
CA THR A 297 5.15 20.42 17.84
C THR A 297 3.99 19.85 18.66
N VAL A 298 3.33 18.80 18.18
CA VAL A 298 2.18 18.21 18.90
C VAL A 298 2.69 17.41 20.11
N PRO A 299 2.28 17.77 21.35
CA PRO A 299 2.76 17.09 22.55
C PRO A 299 2.40 15.61 22.55
N VAL A 300 3.40 14.77 22.84
CA VAL A 300 3.17 13.35 23.09
C VAL A 300 2.48 13.22 24.44
N PRO A 301 1.39 12.43 24.56
CA PRO A 301 0.74 12.23 25.83
C PRO A 301 1.68 11.56 26.84
N SER A 302 1.82 12.17 28.02
CA SER A 302 2.46 11.57 29.18
C SER A 302 1.56 10.48 29.77
N THR A 303 2.15 9.47 30.40
CA THR A 303 1.44 8.39 31.13
C THR A 303 0.60 8.87 32.31
N GLU A 304 0.69 10.15 32.66
CA GLU A 304 -0.10 10.83 33.69
C GLU A 304 -1.11 11.78 33.04
N ALA A 305 -2.24 11.27 32.55
CA ALA A 305 -3.44 12.04 32.23
C ALA A 305 -4.67 11.15 31.98
#